data_AF-A0A2L2YW75-F1
#
_entry.id   AF-A0A2L2YW75-F1
#
_cell.length_a   1.000
_cell.length_b   1.000
_cell.length_c   1.000
_cell.angle_alpha   90.00
_cell.angle_beta   90.00
_cell.angle_gamma   90.00
#
_symmetry.space_group_name_H-M   'P 1'
#
loop_
_entity.id
_entity.type
_entity.pdbx_description
1 polymer ?
#
loop_
_entity_poly.entity_id
_entity_poly.type
_entity_poly.pdbx_seq_one_letter_code
_entity_poly.pdbx_strand_id
1 'polypeptide(L)'
;DPWEELTELGLHLLDLPVDPRHGKMILYSVVLKCLDPVLTIVCCLSYRDPFLIPSQPAHKRAVALVKRKFAAETNSDHMVLLRAFQAWQKAKNE
;
A
#
# COMPACT_ATOMS: atom_id res chain seq x y z
N ASP A 1 24.47 -7.75 -8.07
CA ASP A 1 25.94 -7.85 -8.14
C ASP A 1 26.35 -7.57 -9.59
N PRO A 2 27.45 -6.88 -9.92
CA PRO A 2 28.00 -6.83 -11.27
C PRO A 2 28.05 -8.17 -12.03
N TRP A 3 28.02 -9.30 -11.30
CA TRP A 3 27.99 -10.66 -11.81
C TRP A 3 26.58 -11.22 -12.08
N GLU A 4 25.52 -10.40 -11.91
CA GLU A 4 24.10 -10.79 -12.00
C GLU A 4 23.70 -11.97 -11.10
N GLU A 5 24.53 -12.27 -10.10
CA GLU A 5 24.24 -13.29 -9.10
C GLU A 5 23.13 -12.88 -8.13
N LEU A 6 22.39 -13.87 -7.67
CA LEU A 6 21.33 -13.67 -6.69
C LEU A 6 21.95 -13.31 -5.34
N THR A 7 21.51 -12.20 -4.76
CA THR A 7 21.93 -11.79 -3.43
C THR A 7 21.22 -12.61 -2.35
N GLU A 8 21.70 -12.58 -1.10
CA GLU A 8 21.00 -13.22 0.03
C GLU A 8 19.56 -12.72 0.19
N LEU A 9 19.34 -11.41 0.02
CA LEU A 9 17.98 -10.86 -0.02
C LEU A 9 17.19 -11.44 -1.20
N GLY A 10 17.83 -11.56 -2.37
CA GLY A 10 17.22 -12.16 -3.56
C GLY A 10 16.78 -13.60 -3.32
N LEU A 11 17.56 -14.41 -2.59
CA LEU A 11 17.18 -15.77 -2.21
C LEU A 11 15.88 -15.78 -1.42
N HIS A 12 15.76 -14.92 -0.40
CA HIS A 12 14.52 -14.81 0.37
C HIS A 12 13.32 -14.32 -0.45
N LEU A 13 13.55 -13.50 -1.47
CA LEU A 13 12.47 -13.02 -2.35
C LEU A 13 11.95 -14.11 -3.28
N LEU A 14 12.75 -15.13 -3.62
CA LEU A 14 12.29 -16.26 -4.43
C LEU A 14 11.20 -17.09 -3.73
N ASP A 15 11.22 -17.12 -2.40
CA ASP A 15 10.24 -17.87 -1.60
C ASP A 15 8.88 -17.14 -1.47
N LEU A 16 8.77 -15.88 -1.92
CA LEU A 16 7.57 -15.07 -1.80
C LEU A 16 6.80 -14.99 -3.13
N PRO A 17 5.50 -15.37 -3.18
CA PRO A 17 4.70 -15.36 -4.40
C PRO A 17 4.15 -13.95 -4.73
N VAL A 18 5.03 -12.94 -4.75
CA VAL A 18 4.70 -11.52 -5.03
C VAL A 18 5.79 -10.89 -5.90
N ASP A 19 5.50 -9.72 -6.51
CA ASP A 19 6.53 -8.92 -7.18
C ASP A 19 7.71 -8.67 -6.22
N PRO A 20 8.98 -8.84 -6.65
CA PRO A 20 10.14 -8.71 -5.77
C PRO A 20 10.21 -7.38 -5.01
N ARG A 21 9.67 -6.29 -5.57
CA ARG A 21 9.61 -4.99 -4.88
C ARG A 21 8.66 -5.03 -3.69
N HIS A 22 7.51 -5.67 -3.83
CA HIS A 22 6.55 -5.87 -2.75
C HIS A 22 7.06 -6.86 -1.71
N GLY A 23 7.70 -7.96 -2.14
CA GLY A 23 8.36 -8.90 -1.24
C GLY A 23 9.42 -8.20 -0.38
N LYS A 24 10.22 -7.33 -1.00
CA LYS A 24 11.22 -6.51 -0.29
C LYS A 24 10.55 -5.58 0.73
N MET A 25 9.48 -4.88 0.35
CA MET A 25 8.72 -4.05 1.31
C MET A 25 8.23 -4.85 2.52
N ILE A 26 7.69 -6.04 2.31
CA ILE A 26 7.19 -6.92 3.38
C ILE A 26 8.35 -7.39 4.27
N LEU A 27 9.48 -7.83 3.71
CA LEU A 27 10.63 -8.28 4.51
C LEU A 27 11.16 -7.15 5.40
N TYR A 28 11.32 -5.94 4.86
CA TYR A 28 11.77 -4.79 5.63
C TYR A 28 10.76 -4.35 6.70
N SER A 29 9.45 -4.50 6.45
CA SER A 29 8.43 -4.11 7.44
C SER A 29 8.43 -5.01 8.68
N VAL A 30 8.84 -6.27 8.55
CA VAL A 30 9.08 -7.17 9.70
C VAL A 30 10.23 -6.63 10.55
N VAL A 31 11.36 -6.30 9.91
CA VAL A 31 12.55 -5.76 10.60
C VAL A 31 12.25 -4.42 11.29
N LEU A 32 11.49 -3.55 10.63
CA LEU A 32 11.10 -2.24 11.13
C LEU A 32 9.86 -2.26 12.04
N LYS A 33 9.30 -3.45 12.30
CA LYS A 33 8.11 -3.67 13.15
C LYS A 33 6.88 -2.86 12.72
N CYS A 34 6.68 -2.71 11.41
CA CYS A 34 5.56 -2.00 10.78
C CYS A 34 4.81 -2.88 9.77
N LEU A 35 4.69 -4.18 10.08
CA LEU A 35 4.13 -5.19 9.16
C LEU A 35 2.70 -4.89 8.72
N ASP A 36 1.79 -4.66 9.67
CA ASP A 36 0.36 -4.42 9.40
C ASP A 36 0.08 -3.27 8.42
N PRO A 37 0.62 -2.04 8.61
CA PRO A 37 0.40 -0.96 7.66
C PRO A 37 1.04 -1.24 6.29
N VAL A 38 2.21 -1.88 6.24
CA VAL A 38 2.87 -2.21 4.97
C VAL A 38 2.12 -3.30 4.21
N LEU A 39 1.59 -4.33 4.89
CA LEU A 39 0.76 -5.35 4.24
C LEU A 39 -0.48 -4.72 3.61
N THR A 40 -1.16 -3.82 4.33
CA THR A 40 -2.31 -3.08 3.80
C THR A 40 -1.95 -2.33 2.52
N ILE A 41 -0.83 -1.60 2.54
CA ILE A 41 -0.34 -0.85 1.37
C ILE A 41 -0.03 -1.81 0.20
N VAL A 42 0.74 -2.87 0.44
CA VAL A 42 1.12 -3.84 -0.58
C VAL A 42 -0.09 -4.52 -1.21
N CYS A 43 -1.12 -4.87 -0.42
CA CYS A 43 -2.37 -5.43 -0.94
C CYS A 43 -3.08 -4.45 -1.89
N CYS A 44 -3.19 -3.17 -1.52
CA CYS A 44 -3.77 -2.16 -2.40
C CYS A 44 -2.98 -1.95 -3.70
N LEU A 45 -1.64 -1.99 -3.62
CA LEU A 45 -0.77 -1.84 -4.79
C LEU A 45 -0.78 -3.07 -5.71
N SER A 46 -0.89 -4.27 -5.14
CA SER A 46 -0.81 -5.54 -5.89
C SER A 46 -2.12 -5.94 -6.54
N TYR A 47 -3.26 -5.53 -5.96
CA TYR A 47 -4.57 -5.97 -6.42
C TYR A 47 -5.39 -4.83 -7.04
N ARG A 48 -5.84 -3.87 -6.23
CA ARG A 48 -6.73 -2.79 -6.69
C ARG A 48 -6.73 -1.59 -5.74
N ASP A 49 -6.71 -0.38 -6.31
CA ASP A 49 -7.01 0.86 -5.59
C ASP A 49 -8.47 0.80 -5.05
N PRO A 50 -8.70 0.98 -3.74
CA PRO A 50 -10.04 0.94 -3.14
C PRO A 50 -10.93 2.12 -3.52
N PHE A 51 -10.38 3.20 -4.10
CA PHE A 51 -11.14 4.37 -4.51
C PHE A 51 -11.75 4.17 -5.90
N LEU A 52 -13.08 4.16 -5.98
CA LEU A 52 -13.80 4.26 -7.25
C LEU A 52 -13.78 5.71 -7.75
N ILE A 53 -13.26 5.93 -8.96
CA ILE A 53 -13.26 7.26 -9.60
C ILE A 53 -14.40 7.32 -10.62
N PRO A 54 -15.52 8.01 -10.31
CA PRO A 54 -16.64 8.15 -11.24
C PRO A 54 -16.31 9.05 -12.43
N SER A 55 -17.05 8.90 -13.53
CA SER A 55 -16.84 9.66 -14.77
C SER A 55 -17.21 11.15 -14.64
N GLN A 56 -18.24 11.46 -13.84
CA GLN A 56 -18.75 12.82 -13.66
C GLN A 56 -17.74 13.73 -12.94
N PRO A 57 -17.42 14.93 -13.47
CA PRO A 57 -16.41 15.83 -12.92
C PRO A 57 -16.64 16.24 -11.46
N ALA A 58 -17.90 16.49 -11.07
CA ALA A 58 -18.24 16.86 -9.69
C ALA A 58 -17.86 15.76 -8.70
N HIS A 59 -18.16 14.50 -9.03
CA HIS A 59 -17.79 13.37 -8.20
C HIS A 59 -16.28 13.10 -8.19
N LYS A 60 -15.55 13.33 -9.29
CA LYS A 60 -14.08 13.29 -9.30
C LYS A 60 -13.47 14.27 -8.29
N ARG A 61 -13.99 15.50 -8.24
CA ARG A 61 -13.56 16.52 -7.26
C ARG A 61 -13.86 16.07 -5.83
N ALA A 62 -15.01 15.46 -5.58
CA ALA A 62 -15.35 14.92 -4.26
C ALA A 62 -14.36 13.82 -3.82
N VAL A 63 -14.00 12.89 -4.71
CA VAL A 63 -12.98 11.85 -4.43
C VAL A 63 -11.62 12.49 -4.11
N ALA A 64 -11.20 13.50 -4.87
CA ALA A 64 -9.94 14.20 -4.61
C ALA A 64 -9.92 14.87 -3.23
N LEU A 65 -11.04 15.48 -2.80
CA LEU A 65 -11.16 16.05 -1.45
C LEU A 65 -11.08 14.97 -0.36
N VAL A 66 -11.68 13.80 -0.58
CA VAL A 66 -11.59 12.67 0.35
C VAL A 66 -10.17 12.12 0.43
N LYS A 67 -9.51 11.89 -0.73
CA LYS A 67 -8.10 11.47 -0.76
C LYS A 67 -7.20 12.49 -0.04
N ARG A 68 -7.42 13.80 -0.23
CA ARG A 68 -6.71 14.86 0.51
C ARG A 68 -6.94 14.79 2.02
N LYS A 69 -8.17 14.52 2.48
CA LYS A 69 -8.45 14.31 3.91
C LYS A 69 -7.66 13.12 4.47
N PHE A 70 -7.69 11.98 3.78
CA PHE A 70 -6.91 10.81 4.19
C PHE A 70 -5.40 11.02 4.10
N ALA A 71 -4.91 11.88 3.21
CA ALA A 71 -3.48 12.20 3.15
C ALA A 71 -2.99 12.89 4.42
N ALA A 72 -3.85 13.63 5.13
CA ALA A 72 -3.57 14.36 6.38
C ALA A 72 -2.13 14.89 6.45
N GLU A 73 -1.78 15.73 5.47
CA GLU A 73 -0.50 16.44 5.35
C GLU A 73 0.76 15.57 5.14
N THR A 74 0.63 14.24 5.07
CA THR A 74 1.76 13.34 4.79
C THR A 74 2.27 13.41 3.35
N ASN A 75 1.47 14.00 2.45
CA ASN A 75 1.72 14.02 0.99
C ASN A 75 2.07 12.63 0.42
N SER A 76 1.45 11.57 0.96
CA SER A 76 1.72 10.17 0.61
C SER A 76 0.44 9.44 0.22
N ASP A 77 0.36 8.99 -1.02
CA ASP A 77 -0.76 8.16 -1.50
C ASP A 77 -0.81 6.80 -0.78
N HIS A 78 0.32 6.25 -0.36
CA HIS A 78 0.35 5.04 0.46
C HIS A 78 -0.36 5.26 1.82
N MET A 79 -0.18 6.43 2.42
CA MET A 79 -0.88 6.79 3.66
C MET A 79 -2.38 7.00 3.44
N VAL A 80 -2.77 7.50 2.25
CA VAL A 80 -4.18 7.59 1.84
C VAL A 80 -4.81 6.21 1.81
N LEU A 81 -4.16 5.22 1.19
CA LEU A 81 -4.63 3.83 1.12
C LEU A 81 -4.77 3.21 2.53
N LEU A 82 -3.72 3.33 3.35
CA LEU A 82 -3.70 2.80 4.71
C LEU A 82 -4.84 3.38 5.55
N ARG A 83 -5.01 4.70 5.56
CA ARG A 83 -6.03 5.35 6.39
C ARG A 83 -7.44 5.11 5.89
N ALA A 84 -7.63 4.96 4.57
CA ALA A 84 -8.91 4.54 4.02
C ALA A 84 -9.28 3.14 4.52
N PHE A 85 -8.34 2.20 4.51
CA PHE A 85 -8.56 0.86 5.05
C PHE A 85 -8.85 0.86 6.55
N GLN A 86 -8.10 1.63 7.35
CA GLN A 86 -8.34 1.78 8.79
C GLN A 86 -9.71 2.39 9.10
N ALA A 87 -10.15 3.38 8.31
CA ALA A 87 -11.48 3.96 8.44
C ALA A 87 -12.58 2.93 8.14
N TRP A 88 -12.39 2.07 7.13
CA TRP A 88 -13.30 0.96 6.86
C TRP A 88 -13.32 -0.07 7.99
N GLN A 89 -12.16 -0.46 8.54
CA GLN A 89 -12.10 -1.39 9.67
C GLN A 89 -12.85 -0.84 10.87
N LYS A 90 -12.69 0.45 11.18
CA LYS A 90 -13.43 1.11 12.26
C LYS A 90 -14.94 1.05 12.01
N ALA A 91 -15.40 1.46 10.82
CA ALA A 91 -16.81 1.46 10.47
C ALA A 91 -17.45 0.06 10.45
N LYS A 92 -16.66 -0.99 10.19
CA LYS A 92 -17.12 -2.39 10.24
C LYS A 92 -17.32 -2.90 11.68
N ASN A 93 -16.57 -2.36 12.63
CA ASN A 93 -16.57 -2.78 14.04
C ASN A 93 -17.54 -1.95 14.91
N GLU A 94 -18.24 -0.99 14.31
CA GLU A 94 -19.37 -0.25 14.90
C GLU A 94 -20.70 -0.95 14.57
#